data_AF-A0A9W4JN63-F1
#
_entry.id   AF-A0A9W4JN63-F1
#
_cell.length_a   1.000
_cell.length_b   1.000
_cell.length_c   1.000
_cell.angle_alpha   90.00
_cell.angle_beta   90.00
_cell.angle_gamma   90.00
#
_symmetry.space_group_name_H-M   'P 1'
#
loop_
_entity.id
_entity.type
_entity.pdbx_description
1 polymer ?
#
loop_
_entity_poly.entity_id
_entity_poly.type
_entity_poly.pdbx_seq_one_letter_code
_entity_poly.pdbx_strand_id
1 'polypeptide(L)'
;MFDSKVALIFLGTVDNPESNIDRLTAIWQSLNWEKWFDDRFSQKAKDNLLTPFHKDTDGTFWKSDDVREWQKLGYDYEILKGRGHANEHRQEILDDIKSLYGRHVETRLDKLPKGPHGENDDYVITVVYDKFALNGAPYKINLFLDETEASSDEKFRGPESEGFVASIYNFSGSLSSSPCGNCEKQKSEGVKCVAQVPATIPMRSYRSRKGGNPDHKLQPVYLAWNNFGTSVKMDIEVAMHRSSRAYYHYPTRPEHGDPLKYDHVATGRQSSLAGTSFR
;
A
#
# COMPACT_ATOMS: atom_id res chain seq x y z
N MET A 1 -9.54 -14.28 6.44
CA MET A 1 -8.66 -13.84 7.55
C MET A 1 -7.37 -13.35 6.91
N PHE A 2 -7.41 -12.13 6.33
CA PHE A 2 -6.24 -11.49 5.77
C PHE A 2 -5.72 -10.54 6.83
N ASP A 3 -4.53 -10.83 7.32
CA ASP A 3 -3.81 -9.99 8.28
C ASP A 3 -3.46 -8.68 7.57
N SER A 4 -4.02 -7.57 8.04
CA SER A 4 -3.97 -6.26 7.38
C SER A 4 -2.54 -5.72 7.34
N LYS A 5 -1.77 -6.08 6.31
CA LYS A 5 -0.49 -5.44 5.97
C LYS A 5 -0.76 -4.35 4.93
N VAL A 6 -1.10 -3.16 5.41
CA VAL A 6 -1.30 -1.96 4.59
C VAL A 6 0.07 -1.39 4.20
N ALA A 7 0.33 -1.26 2.90
CA ALA A 7 1.44 -0.47 2.39
C ALA A 7 1.02 1.01 2.39
N LEU A 8 1.74 1.84 3.14
CA LEU A 8 1.48 3.28 3.24
C LEU A 8 1.92 4.01 1.94
N ILE A 9 1.06 4.87 1.39
CA ILE A 9 1.39 5.78 0.28
C ILE A 9 1.96 7.08 0.86
N PHE A 10 3.10 7.54 0.33
CA PHE A 10 3.82 8.72 0.81
C PHE A 10 3.40 9.99 0.07
N LEU A 11 3.00 11.02 0.83
CA LEU A 11 3.00 12.42 0.41
C LEU A 11 3.69 13.23 1.50
N GLY A 12 4.85 13.80 1.18
CA GLY A 12 5.59 14.68 2.08
C GLY A 12 6.96 15.05 1.50
N THR A 13 7.09 16.30 1.06
CA THR A 13 8.33 16.93 0.60
C THR A 13 9.12 17.44 1.80
N VAL A 14 10.22 16.76 2.16
CA VAL A 14 11.40 17.31 2.85
C VAL A 14 12.59 16.47 2.39
N ASP A 15 13.76 17.09 2.24
CA ASP A 15 15.00 16.52 1.73
C ASP A 15 15.29 15.09 2.24
N ASN A 16 15.55 14.17 1.31
CA ASN A 16 15.78 12.72 1.48
C ASN A 16 14.51 11.88 1.82
N PRO A 17 13.88 11.21 0.82
CA PRO A 17 12.68 10.40 1.04
C PRO A 17 12.91 9.22 2.00
N GLU A 18 14.12 8.65 2.03
CA GLU A 18 14.48 7.54 2.91
C GLU A 18 14.38 7.92 4.40
N SER A 19 14.70 9.17 4.75
CA SER A 19 14.57 9.69 6.14
C SER A 19 13.12 9.65 6.64
N ASN A 20 12.16 9.96 5.78
CA ASN A 20 10.75 9.89 6.15
C ASN A 20 10.23 8.44 6.20
N ILE A 21 10.78 7.52 5.40
CA ILE A 21 10.49 6.07 5.53
C ILE A 21 10.89 5.58 6.94
N ASP A 22 12.10 5.94 7.39
CA ASP A 22 12.59 5.58 8.72
C ASP A 22 11.72 6.20 9.83
N ARG A 23 11.31 7.48 9.67
CA ARG A 23 10.36 8.13 10.58
C ARG A 23 9.04 7.38 10.69
N LEU A 24 8.44 6.96 9.57
CA LEU A 24 7.19 6.19 9.61
C LEU A 24 7.39 4.81 10.24
N THR A 25 8.55 4.18 10.02
CA THR A 25 8.94 2.92 10.67
C THR A 25 9.00 3.10 12.19
N ALA A 26 9.65 4.15 12.67
CA ALA A 26 9.75 4.50 14.09
C ALA A 26 8.38 4.77 14.73
N ILE A 27 7.51 5.52 14.05
CA ILE A 27 6.13 5.78 14.50
C ILE A 27 5.33 4.48 14.62
N TRP A 28 5.36 3.65 13.56
CA TRP A 28 4.63 2.38 13.56
C TRP A 28 5.15 1.44 14.63
N GLN A 29 6.47 1.35 14.81
CA GLN A 29 7.10 0.53 15.83
C GLN A 29 6.74 1.00 17.25
N SER A 30 6.68 2.30 17.50
CA SER A 30 6.25 2.83 18.81
C SER A 30 4.81 2.44 19.15
N LEU A 31 3.94 2.34 18.13
CA LEU A 31 2.55 1.92 18.30
C LEU A 31 2.37 0.40 18.29
N ASN A 32 3.36 -0.36 17.83
CA ASN A 32 3.28 -1.81 17.62
C ASN A 32 4.57 -2.49 18.09
N TRP A 33 5.04 -2.16 19.29
CA TRP A 33 6.36 -2.53 19.77
C TRP A 33 6.64 -4.04 19.71
N GLU A 34 5.62 -4.86 19.99
CA GLU A 34 5.70 -6.33 19.97
C GLU A 34 5.77 -6.91 18.55
N LYS A 35 5.47 -6.11 17.52
CA LYS A 35 5.40 -6.53 16.10
C LYS A 35 6.73 -6.36 15.37
N TRP A 36 7.81 -6.81 16.02
CA TRP A 36 9.16 -6.77 15.48
C TRP A 36 9.60 -8.17 15.04
N PHE A 37 9.56 -8.42 13.73
CA PHE A 37 9.82 -9.74 13.15
C PHE A 37 9.00 -10.85 13.84
N ASP A 38 7.77 -10.59 14.28
CA ASP A 38 7.02 -11.49 15.18
C ASP A 38 6.36 -12.69 14.49
N ASP A 39 6.46 -12.78 13.17
CA ASP A 39 5.82 -13.82 12.37
C ASP A 39 6.82 -14.79 11.71
N ARG A 40 6.36 -16.01 11.41
CA ARG A 40 7.21 -17.09 10.86
C ARG A 40 7.89 -16.75 9.52
N PHE A 41 7.36 -15.79 8.76
CA PHE A 41 7.94 -15.38 7.49
C PHE A 41 9.00 -14.31 7.71
N SER A 42 8.71 -13.30 8.51
CA SER A 42 9.66 -12.22 8.81
C SER A 42 10.86 -12.73 9.62
N GLN A 43 10.67 -13.61 10.61
CA GLN A 43 11.75 -14.20 11.42
C GLN A 43 12.94 -14.72 10.61
N LYS A 44 12.70 -15.26 9.40
CA LYS A 44 13.76 -15.79 8.52
C LYS A 44 14.76 -14.73 8.05
N ALA A 45 14.38 -13.45 8.09
CA ALA A 45 15.21 -12.33 7.65
C ALA A 45 15.80 -11.52 8.81
N LYS A 46 15.42 -11.82 10.06
CA LYS A 46 15.77 -11.03 11.24
C LYS A 46 17.28 -10.91 11.47
N ASP A 47 17.97 -12.04 11.31
CA ASP A 47 19.42 -12.15 11.55
C ASP A 47 20.28 -11.90 10.30
N ASN A 48 19.67 -11.48 9.19
CA ASN A 48 20.40 -11.15 7.97
C ASN A 48 21.38 -10.01 8.24
N LEU A 49 22.57 -10.12 7.67
CA LEU A 49 23.58 -9.07 7.71
C LEU A 49 23.12 -7.91 6.82
N LEU A 50 23.12 -6.70 7.37
CA LEU A 50 22.82 -5.47 6.64
C LEU A 50 24.08 -4.98 5.93
N THR A 51 24.54 -5.75 4.94
CA THR A 51 25.71 -5.38 4.14
C THR A 51 25.40 -4.14 3.28
N PRO A 52 26.36 -3.23 3.06
CA PRO A 52 27.77 -3.30 3.45
C PRO A 52 28.09 -2.55 4.76
N PHE A 53 27.11 -2.36 5.65
CA PHE A 53 27.25 -1.47 6.79
C PHE A 53 27.93 -2.18 7.96
N HIS A 54 29.05 -1.61 8.44
CA HIS A 54 29.78 -2.09 9.62
C HIS A 54 29.49 -1.20 10.83
N LYS A 55 29.46 -1.78 12.04
CA LYS A 55 29.20 -1.07 13.30
C LYS A 55 30.44 -0.76 14.12
N ASP A 56 31.56 -1.38 13.77
CA ASP A 56 32.84 -1.24 14.46
C ASP A 56 34.00 -1.36 13.47
N THR A 57 35.21 -1.09 13.98
CA THR A 57 36.46 -1.19 13.24
C THR A 57 36.87 -2.64 12.93
N ASP A 58 36.25 -3.61 13.60
CA ASP A 58 36.54 -5.03 13.43
C ASP A 58 35.80 -5.63 12.22
N GLY A 59 34.95 -4.83 11.55
CA GLY A 59 34.20 -5.26 10.38
C GLY A 59 32.96 -6.07 10.74
N THR A 60 32.40 -5.89 11.94
CA THR A 60 31.13 -6.52 12.30
C THR A 60 29.98 -5.82 11.56
N PHE A 61 29.18 -6.58 10.82
CA PHE A 61 28.01 -6.04 10.14
C PHE A 61 26.86 -5.73 11.11
N TRP A 62 26.09 -4.70 10.77
CA TRP A 62 24.80 -4.42 11.41
C TRP A 62 23.79 -5.54 11.14
N LYS A 63 22.86 -5.77 12.08
CA LYS A 63 21.65 -6.57 11.93
C LYS A 63 20.41 -5.76 12.26
N SER A 64 19.22 -6.27 11.95
CA SER A 64 17.96 -5.59 12.27
C SER A 64 17.82 -5.28 13.76
N ASP A 65 18.14 -6.23 14.65
CA ASP A 65 18.03 -6.01 16.10
C ASP A 65 18.99 -4.93 16.65
N ASP A 66 20.11 -4.68 15.98
CA ASP A 66 21.04 -3.63 16.38
C ASP A 66 20.44 -2.22 16.19
N VAL A 67 19.46 -2.06 15.29
CA VAL A 67 18.84 -0.78 14.92
C VAL A 67 17.37 -0.65 15.33
N ARG A 68 16.80 -1.66 16.00
CA ARG A 68 15.41 -1.59 16.50
C ARG A 68 15.20 -0.35 17.36
N GLU A 69 16.11 -0.07 18.29
CA GLU A 69 16.10 1.17 19.06
C GLU A 69 16.92 2.25 18.34
N TRP A 70 16.33 2.91 17.34
CA TRP A 70 17.00 3.93 16.51
C TRP A 70 17.67 5.05 17.32
N GLN A 71 17.16 5.35 18.52
CA GLN A 71 17.72 6.34 19.43
C GLN A 71 19.19 6.04 19.81
N LYS A 72 19.61 4.76 19.78
CA LYS A 72 21.01 4.36 20.00
C LYS A 72 21.96 4.86 18.91
N LEU A 73 21.42 5.25 17.75
CA LEU A 73 22.17 5.82 16.63
C LEU A 73 22.32 7.35 16.75
N GLY A 74 21.84 7.96 17.84
CA GLY A 74 22.06 9.38 18.14
C GLY A 74 21.06 10.34 17.51
N TYR A 75 19.92 9.86 17.03
CA TYR A 75 18.83 10.69 16.49
C TYR A 75 17.46 10.28 17.03
N ASP A 76 16.48 11.18 16.90
CA ASP A 76 15.09 10.89 17.21
C ASP A 76 14.14 11.80 16.38
N TYR A 77 12.85 11.51 16.42
CA TYR A 77 11.82 12.25 15.69
C TYR A 77 10.95 13.08 16.62
N GLU A 78 10.60 14.31 16.23
CA GLU A 78 9.81 15.23 17.07
C GLU A 78 8.51 14.61 17.60
N ILE A 79 7.81 13.84 16.76
CA ILE A 79 6.57 13.15 17.13
C ILE A 79 6.75 12.07 18.22
N LEU A 80 7.99 11.57 18.40
CA LEU A 80 8.37 10.53 19.36
C LEU A 80 9.31 11.04 20.47
N LYS A 81 9.78 12.29 20.38
CA LYS A 81 10.83 12.80 21.27
C LYS A 81 10.34 12.87 22.71
N GLY A 82 11.06 12.19 23.60
CA GLY A 82 10.68 12.07 25.00
C GLY A 82 9.47 11.17 25.25
N ARG A 83 8.97 10.51 24.20
CA ARG A 83 7.85 9.57 24.24
C ARG A 83 8.40 8.18 23.94
N GLY A 84 8.71 7.43 24.99
CA GLY A 84 9.16 6.04 24.83
C GLY A 84 8.09 5.14 24.20
N HIS A 85 8.39 3.87 24.01
CA HIS A 85 7.43 2.88 23.50
C HIS A 85 6.40 2.42 24.56
N ALA A 86 6.35 3.10 25.70
CA ALA A 86 5.40 2.84 26.77
C ALA A 86 3.98 3.25 26.35
N ASN A 87 2.98 2.51 26.83
CA ASN A 87 1.57 2.77 26.51
C ASN A 87 1.09 4.19 26.90
N GLU A 88 1.79 4.87 27.81
CA GLU A 88 1.40 6.19 28.32
C GLU A 88 1.40 7.30 27.26
N HIS A 89 2.30 7.26 26.27
CA HIS A 89 2.37 8.26 25.21
C HIS A 89 1.62 7.87 23.93
N ARG A 90 0.97 6.70 23.93
CA ARG A 90 0.28 6.17 22.74
C ARG A 90 -0.74 7.16 22.21
N GLN A 91 -1.58 7.72 23.08
CA GLN A 91 -2.68 8.59 22.65
C GLN A 91 -2.16 9.89 22.01
N GLU A 92 -1.11 10.50 22.58
CA GLU A 92 -0.51 11.70 22.01
C GLU A 92 0.05 11.46 20.60
N ILE A 93 0.73 10.32 20.39
CA ILE A 93 1.23 9.93 19.08
C ILE A 93 0.07 9.76 18.09
N LEU A 94 -1.04 9.15 18.53
CA LEU A 94 -2.24 8.98 17.69
C LEU A 94 -2.90 10.32 17.33
N ASP A 95 -2.95 11.25 18.28
CA ASP A 95 -3.50 12.58 18.05
C ASP A 95 -2.63 13.38 17.06
N ASP A 96 -1.31 13.26 17.16
CA ASP A 96 -0.38 13.85 16.20
C ASP A 96 -0.52 13.23 14.80
N ILE A 97 -0.64 11.90 14.69
CA ILE A 97 -0.92 11.22 13.42
C ILE A 97 -2.24 11.71 12.82
N LYS A 98 -3.30 11.77 13.63
CA LYS A 98 -4.61 12.28 13.19
C LYS A 98 -4.48 13.73 12.73
N SER A 99 -3.74 14.54 13.47
CA SER A 99 -3.50 15.95 13.18
C SER A 99 -2.80 16.15 11.82
N LEU A 100 -1.75 15.37 11.56
CA LEU A 100 -0.90 15.47 10.37
C LEU A 100 -1.50 14.80 9.13
N TYR A 101 -2.12 13.63 9.29
CA TYR A 101 -2.49 12.76 8.16
C TYR A 101 -4.00 12.44 8.10
N GLY A 102 -4.70 12.46 9.23
CA GLY A 102 -6.09 11.98 9.32
C GLY A 102 -7.15 13.04 9.04
N ARG A 103 -7.03 14.23 9.63
CA ARG A 103 -8.08 15.27 9.67
C ARG A 103 -8.66 15.62 8.29
N HIS A 104 -7.79 15.74 7.28
CA HIS A 104 -8.23 16.08 5.93
C HIS A 104 -9.03 14.95 5.28
N VAL A 105 -8.64 13.70 5.51
CA VAL A 105 -9.33 12.54 4.96
C VAL A 105 -10.69 12.37 5.64
N GLU A 106 -10.75 12.45 6.97
CA GLU A 106 -12.00 12.41 7.74
C GLU A 106 -12.98 13.50 7.25
N THR A 107 -12.52 14.75 7.19
CA THR A 107 -13.33 15.89 6.75
C THR A 107 -13.89 15.69 5.33
N ARG A 108 -13.13 15.05 4.43
CA ARG A 108 -13.61 14.75 3.08
C ARG A 108 -14.61 13.62 3.07
N LEU A 109 -14.35 12.53 3.80
CA LEU A 109 -15.23 11.37 3.84
C LEU A 109 -16.58 11.69 4.49
N ASP A 110 -16.59 12.53 5.54
CA ASP A 110 -17.81 12.97 6.22
C ASP A 110 -18.70 13.86 5.34
N LYS A 111 -18.11 14.55 4.35
CA LYS A 111 -18.84 15.37 3.37
C LYS A 111 -19.41 14.58 2.20
N LEU A 112 -18.98 13.33 1.99
CA LEU A 112 -19.49 12.53 0.89
C LEU A 112 -20.93 12.08 1.18
N PRO A 113 -21.78 11.96 0.14
CA PRO A 113 -23.09 11.36 0.30
C PRO A 113 -22.97 10.00 0.99
N LYS A 114 -23.78 9.80 2.02
CA LYS A 114 -23.89 8.51 2.69
C LYS A 114 -24.54 7.50 1.73
N GLY A 115 -24.33 6.21 1.99
CA GLY A 115 -25.00 5.16 1.21
C GLY A 115 -26.53 5.26 1.31
N PRO A 116 -27.27 4.48 0.49
CA PRO A 116 -28.74 4.47 0.45
C PRO A 116 -29.42 4.27 1.82
N HIS A 117 -28.72 3.65 2.78
CA HIS A 117 -29.19 3.41 4.15
C HIS A 117 -28.44 4.24 5.21
N GLY A 118 -27.73 5.31 4.81
CA GLY A 118 -26.91 6.11 5.72
C GLY A 118 -25.55 5.47 6.07
N GLU A 119 -25.16 4.41 5.37
CA GLU A 119 -23.95 3.62 5.61
C GLU A 119 -22.66 4.41 5.35
N ASN A 120 -21.68 4.25 6.24
CA ASN A 120 -20.33 4.81 6.16
C ASN A 120 -19.36 3.78 5.56
N ASP A 121 -19.77 3.10 4.50
CA ASP A 121 -18.96 2.07 3.87
C ASP A 121 -17.54 2.56 3.57
N ASP A 122 -16.59 1.67 3.80
CA ASP A 122 -15.22 1.82 3.35
C ASP A 122 -14.89 0.78 2.27
N TYR A 123 -14.18 1.20 1.23
CA TYR A 123 -13.77 0.36 0.11
C TYR A 123 -12.27 0.42 -0.06
N VAL A 124 -11.67 -0.75 -0.27
CA VAL A 124 -10.25 -0.89 -0.63
C VAL A 124 -10.11 -1.79 -1.85
N ILE A 125 -9.07 -1.55 -2.65
CA ILE A 125 -8.65 -2.48 -3.70
C ILE A 125 -7.31 -3.07 -3.29
N THR A 126 -7.25 -4.39 -3.24
CA THR A 126 -6.02 -5.16 -3.06
C THR A 126 -5.52 -5.58 -4.44
N VAL A 127 -4.21 -5.45 -4.64
CA VAL A 127 -3.52 -5.86 -5.87
C VAL A 127 -2.37 -6.78 -5.52
N VAL A 128 -2.36 -7.97 -6.10
CA VAL A 128 -1.25 -8.93 -6.01
C VAL A 128 -0.57 -9.00 -7.36
N TYR A 129 0.73 -8.77 -7.40
CA TYR A 129 1.50 -8.65 -8.64
C TYR A 129 2.89 -9.27 -8.51
N ASP A 130 3.51 -9.56 -9.64
CA ASP A 130 4.84 -10.16 -9.69
C ASP A 130 5.91 -9.13 -10.02
N LYS A 131 6.79 -8.85 -9.06
CA LYS A 131 7.91 -7.91 -9.22
C LYS A 131 8.77 -8.22 -10.44
N PHE A 132 8.85 -9.49 -10.85
CA PHE A 132 9.70 -9.98 -11.92
C PHE A 132 8.94 -10.30 -13.22
N ALA A 133 7.66 -9.95 -13.34
CA ALA A 133 6.87 -10.24 -14.53
C ALA A 133 7.43 -9.63 -15.83
N LEU A 134 8.20 -8.53 -15.75
CA LEU A 134 8.97 -7.99 -16.87
C LEU A 134 10.48 -8.20 -16.70
N ASN A 135 10.88 -9.38 -16.18
CA ASN A 135 12.28 -9.73 -15.89
C ASN A 135 13.02 -8.72 -14.98
N GLY A 136 12.27 -8.11 -14.06
CA GLY A 136 12.77 -7.10 -13.13
C GLY A 136 12.72 -5.67 -13.68
N ALA A 137 12.34 -5.46 -14.94
CA ALA A 137 12.06 -4.12 -15.43
C ALA A 137 10.87 -3.50 -14.67
N PRO A 138 10.95 -2.20 -14.30
CA PRO A 138 9.84 -1.53 -13.65
C PRO A 138 8.59 -1.47 -14.55
N TYR A 139 7.44 -1.36 -13.89
CA TYR A 139 6.16 -1.14 -14.54
C TYR A 139 5.18 -0.44 -13.60
N LYS A 140 4.11 0.11 -14.17
CA LYS A 140 3.05 0.82 -13.44
C LYS A 140 1.71 0.15 -13.70
N ILE A 141 0.94 -0.13 -12.67
CA ILE A 141 -0.43 -0.65 -12.74
C ILE A 141 -1.36 0.52 -12.44
N ASN A 142 -2.19 0.91 -13.40
CA ASN A 142 -3.25 1.90 -13.18
C ASN A 142 -4.59 1.18 -12.97
N LEU A 143 -5.36 1.63 -11.97
CA LEU A 143 -6.64 1.05 -11.56
C LEU A 143 -7.80 2.00 -11.86
N PHE A 144 -8.94 1.43 -12.26
CA PHE A 144 -10.15 2.14 -12.68
C PHE A 144 -11.42 1.44 -12.20
N LEU A 145 -12.53 2.16 -12.08
CA LEU A 145 -13.86 1.60 -11.72
C LEU A 145 -14.79 1.37 -12.92
N ASP A 146 -14.37 1.70 -14.13
CA ASP A 146 -15.14 1.46 -15.35
C ASP A 146 -14.25 1.43 -16.59
N GLU A 147 -14.67 0.70 -17.62
CA GLU A 147 -14.08 0.69 -18.97
C GLU A 147 -15.12 0.98 -20.07
N THR A 148 -16.42 1.10 -19.74
CA THR A 148 -17.50 0.93 -20.74
C THR A 148 -17.44 1.86 -21.96
N GLU A 149 -16.68 2.96 -21.92
CA GLU A 149 -16.58 3.93 -23.02
C GLU A 149 -15.15 4.12 -23.58
N ALA A 150 -14.20 3.25 -23.20
CA ALA A 150 -12.82 3.41 -23.64
C ALA A 150 -12.56 2.75 -24.99
N SER A 151 -12.12 3.55 -25.96
CA SER A 151 -11.77 3.12 -27.32
C SER A 151 -10.25 3.04 -27.55
N SER A 152 -9.45 3.56 -26.62
CA SER A 152 -7.99 3.60 -26.68
C SER A 152 -7.38 3.48 -25.29
N ASP A 153 -6.17 2.93 -25.21
CA ASP A 153 -5.41 2.79 -23.97
C ASP A 153 -4.93 4.15 -23.42
N GLU A 154 -4.88 5.19 -24.24
CA GLU A 154 -4.63 6.57 -23.83
C GLU A 154 -5.61 7.09 -22.77
N LYS A 155 -6.82 6.53 -22.70
CA LYS A 155 -7.80 6.85 -21.65
C LYS A 155 -7.48 6.23 -20.29
N PHE A 156 -6.37 5.50 -20.15
CA PHE A 156 -5.98 4.80 -18.91
C PHE A 156 -4.62 5.27 -18.36
N ARG A 157 -4.24 6.54 -18.56
CA ARG A 157 -2.88 7.05 -18.28
C ARG A 157 -2.64 7.46 -16.83
N GLY A 158 -3.65 7.99 -16.13
CA GLY A 158 -3.43 8.58 -14.82
C GLY A 158 -4.63 9.31 -14.20
N PRO A 159 -4.40 10.17 -13.19
CA PRO A 159 -5.42 10.88 -12.42
C PRO A 159 -6.40 11.74 -13.23
N GLU A 160 -5.98 12.20 -14.39
CA GLU A 160 -6.80 12.95 -15.36
C GLU A 160 -7.79 12.07 -16.13
N SER A 161 -7.57 10.76 -16.13
CA SER A 161 -8.40 9.78 -16.84
C SER A 161 -9.71 9.51 -16.10
N GLU A 162 -10.81 9.41 -16.84
CA GLU A 162 -12.10 9.12 -16.24
C GLU A 162 -12.09 7.76 -15.52
N GLY A 163 -12.64 7.74 -14.30
CA GLY A 163 -12.77 6.51 -13.52
C GLY A 163 -11.46 6.05 -12.88
N PHE A 164 -10.36 6.81 -13.01
CA PHE A 164 -9.10 6.52 -12.33
C PHE A 164 -9.27 6.43 -10.81
N VAL A 165 -8.62 5.44 -10.21
CA VAL A 165 -8.59 5.20 -8.78
C VAL A 165 -7.20 5.47 -8.21
N ALA A 166 -6.20 4.74 -8.72
CA ALA A 166 -4.84 4.78 -8.20
C ALA A 166 -3.83 4.22 -9.21
N SER A 167 -2.56 4.54 -8.99
CA SER A 167 -1.43 3.88 -9.63
C SER A 167 -0.61 3.13 -8.59
N ILE A 168 -0.16 1.93 -8.96
CA ILE A 168 0.81 1.14 -8.19
C ILE A 168 2.06 1.04 -9.04
N TYR A 169 3.20 1.40 -8.48
CA TYR A 169 4.49 1.36 -9.17
C TYR A 169 5.33 0.19 -8.66
N ASN A 170 5.75 -0.69 -9.56
CA ASN A 170 6.73 -1.72 -9.24
C ASN A 170 8.13 -1.11 -9.30
N PHE A 171 8.64 -0.67 -8.15
CA PHE A 171 10.02 -0.20 -8.02
C PHE A 171 10.99 -1.40 -8.05
N SER A 172 11.51 -1.70 -9.24
CA SER A 172 12.42 -2.82 -9.48
C SER A 172 13.57 -2.44 -10.41
N GLY A 173 14.66 -3.19 -10.31
CA GLY A 173 15.80 -3.10 -11.22
C GLY A 173 15.93 -4.38 -12.04
N SER A 174 16.51 -4.27 -13.24
CA SER A 174 16.76 -5.44 -14.08
C SER A 174 17.64 -6.46 -13.36
N LEU A 175 17.28 -7.73 -13.44
CA LEU A 175 18.14 -8.81 -12.94
C LEU A 175 19.48 -8.90 -13.70
N SER A 176 19.55 -8.33 -14.90
CA SER A 176 20.79 -8.29 -15.70
C SER A 176 21.79 -7.23 -15.24
N SER A 177 21.39 -6.27 -14.39
CA SER A 177 22.23 -5.12 -14.04
C SER A 177 23.16 -5.33 -12.84
N SER A 178 22.92 -6.33 -11.99
CA SER A 178 23.81 -6.71 -10.88
C SER A 178 23.35 -8.03 -10.24
N PRO A 179 24.25 -8.94 -9.83
CA PRO A 179 23.89 -10.16 -9.12
C PRO A 179 23.28 -9.84 -7.74
N CYS A 180 21.95 -9.79 -7.71
CA CYS A 180 21.15 -9.63 -6.51
C CYS A 180 20.69 -11.01 -6.02
N GLY A 181 21.47 -11.63 -5.12
CA GLY A 181 21.24 -13.03 -4.71
C GLY A 181 19.86 -13.29 -4.08
N ASN A 182 19.30 -12.31 -3.35
CA ASN A 182 17.93 -12.41 -2.84
C ASN A 182 16.87 -12.20 -3.92
N CYS A 183 17.12 -11.36 -4.94
CA CYS A 183 16.19 -11.14 -6.05
C CYS A 183 15.99 -12.41 -6.90
N GLU A 184 17.08 -13.12 -7.24
CA GLU A 184 16.99 -14.37 -8.01
C GLU A 184 16.23 -15.45 -7.26
N LYS A 185 16.50 -15.58 -5.96
CA LYS A 185 15.77 -16.49 -5.08
C LYS A 185 14.29 -16.14 -4.97
N GLN A 186 13.95 -14.86 -4.79
CA GLN A 186 12.55 -14.43 -4.76
C GLN A 186 11.82 -14.75 -6.07
N LYS A 187 12.48 -14.57 -7.22
CA LYS A 187 11.93 -14.93 -8.53
C LYS A 187 11.69 -16.44 -8.64
N SER A 188 12.66 -17.27 -8.26
CA SER A 188 12.53 -18.74 -8.37
C SER A 188 11.50 -19.31 -7.40
N GLU A 189 11.33 -18.70 -6.22
CA GLU A 189 10.30 -19.05 -5.25
C GLU A 189 8.90 -18.51 -5.61
N GLY A 190 8.78 -17.72 -6.68
CA GLY A 190 7.50 -17.16 -7.13
C GLY A 190 6.91 -16.14 -6.16
N VAL A 191 7.75 -15.43 -5.40
CA VAL A 191 7.32 -14.44 -4.41
C VAL A 191 6.55 -13.30 -5.09
N LYS A 192 5.32 -13.06 -4.63
CA LYS A 192 4.47 -11.95 -5.10
C LYS A 192 4.57 -10.74 -4.19
N CYS A 193 4.28 -9.58 -4.76
CA CYS A 193 4.10 -8.32 -4.06
C CYS A 193 2.62 -8.02 -3.87
N VAL A 194 2.29 -7.27 -2.82
CA VAL A 194 0.91 -6.86 -2.51
C VAL A 194 0.89 -5.35 -2.31
N ALA A 195 -0.13 -4.70 -2.88
CA ALA A 195 -0.47 -3.31 -2.60
C ALA A 195 -1.96 -3.21 -2.21
N GLN A 196 -2.30 -2.20 -1.42
CA GLN A 196 -3.68 -1.86 -1.11
C GLN A 196 -3.88 -0.37 -1.33
N VAL A 197 -4.97 -0.01 -1.99
CA VAL A 197 -5.32 1.39 -2.27
C VAL A 197 -6.70 1.73 -1.72
N PRO A 198 -6.90 2.94 -1.16
CA PRO A 198 -8.22 3.38 -0.75
C PRO A 198 -9.11 3.61 -1.98
N ALA A 199 -10.33 3.11 -1.93
CA ALA A 199 -11.30 3.20 -3.03
C ALA A 199 -12.64 3.84 -2.62
N THR A 200 -12.79 4.25 -1.36
CA THR A 200 -14.05 4.81 -0.83
C THR A 200 -14.55 6.04 -1.60
N ILE A 201 -13.69 7.03 -1.81
CA ILE A 201 -14.03 8.25 -2.56
C ILE A 201 -14.41 7.94 -4.02
N PRO A 202 -13.56 7.25 -4.82
CA PRO A 202 -13.91 6.94 -6.20
C PRO A 202 -15.15 6.05 -6.30
N MET A 203 -15.37 5.13 -5.35
CA MET A 203 -16.55 4.27 -5.33
C MET A 203 -17.84 5.07 -5.09
N ARG A 204 -17.85 5.99 -4.12
CA ARG A 204 -19.01 6.86 -3.87
C ARG A 204 -19.29 7.78 -5.06
N SER A 205 -18.25 8.36 -5.66
CA SER A 205 -18.37 9.16 -6.90
C SER A 205 -18.94 8.33 -8.05
N TYR A 206 -18.47 7.10 -8.25
CA TYR A 206 -18.96 6.18 -9.27
C TYR A 206 -20.44 5.86 -9.08
N ARG A 207 -20.87 5.47 -7.87
CA ARG A 207 -22.30 5.19 -7.58
C ARG A 207 -23.20 6.39 -7.82
N SER A 208 -22.74 7.58 -7.42
CA SER A 208 -23.50 8.82 -7.62
C SER A 208 -23.72 9.13 -9.11
N ARG A 209 -22.75 8.81 -9.98
CA ARG A 209 -22.85 9.04 -11.43
C ARG A 209 -23.69 8.00 -12.15
N LYS A 210 -23.58 6.72 -11.76
CA LYS A 210 -24.32 5.60 -12.39
C LYS A 210 -25.75 5.42 -11.84
N GLY A 211 -26.27 6.41 -11.11
CA GLY A 211 -27.66 6.44 -10.64
C GLY A 211 -28.01 5.36 -9.62
N GLY A 212 -27.03 4.79 -8.93
CA GLY A 212 -27.25 3.70 -7.98
C GLY A 212 -27.87 2.44 -8.60
N ASN A 213 -27.79 2.26 -9.92
CA ASN A 213 -28.36 1.09 -10.59
C ASN A 213 -27.72 -0.19 -10.01
N PRO A 214 -28.47 -1.01 -9.27
CA PRO A 214 -27.94 -2.21 -8.64
C PRO A 214 -27.52 -3.27 -9.66
N ASP A 215 -28.00 -3.18 -10.91
CA ASP A 215 -27.67 -4.12 -11.98
C ASP A 215 -26.33 -3.82 -12.65
N HIS A 216 -25.75 -2.64 -12.42
CA HIS A 216 -24.43 -2.34 -12.96
C HIS A 216 -23.37 -3.11 -12.17
N LYS A 217 -22.86 -4.17 -12.79
CA LYS A 217 -21.84 -5.03 -12.19
C LYS A 217 -20.53 -4.26 -12.02
N LEU A 218 -20.26 -3.86 -10.79
CA LEU A 218 -18.99 -3.28 -10.38
C LEU A 218 -17.84 -4.24 -10.73
N GLN A 219 -16.90 -3.77 -11.53
CA GLN A 219 -15.72 -4.54 -11.90
C GLN A 219 -14.51 -3.60 -12.03
N PRO A 220 -13.56 -3.62 -11.08
CA PRO A 220 -12.33 -2.87 -11.23
C PRO A 220 -11.61 -3.27 -12.51
N VAL A 221 -11.09 -2.29 -13.23
CA VAL A 221 -10.31 -2.52 -14.45
C VAL A 221 -8.89 -2.05 -14.20
N TYR A 222 -7.91 -2.80 -14.71
CA TYR A 222 -6.52 -2.38 -14.64
C TYR A 222 -5.84 -2.39 -16.01
N LEU A 223 -4.83 -1.53 -16.13
CA LEU A 223 -3.91 -1.51 -17.25
C LEU A 223 -2.48 -1.38 -16.72
N ALA A 224 -1.59 -2.24 -17.19
CA ALA A 224 -0.18 -2.24 -16.83
C ALA A 224 0.64 -1.56 -17.93
N TRP A 225 1.63 -0.76 -17.54
CA TRP A 225 2.46 0.05 -18.41
C TRP A 225 3.93 -0.26 -18.14
N ASN A 226 4.69 -0.55 -19.19
CA ASN A 226 6.15 -0.65 -19.09
C ASN A 226 6.81 0.74 -19.05
N ASN A 227 8.14 0.79 -18.90
CA ASN A 227 8.90 2.05 -18.86
C ASN A 227 8.89 2.86 -20.16
N PHE A 228 8.48 2.26 -21.28
CA PHE A 228 8.32 2.95 -22.56
C PHE A 228 6.93 3.58 -22.72
N GLY A 229 6.08 3.51 -21.68
CA GLY A 229 4.72 4.01 -21.73
C GLY A 229 3.81 3.17 -22.65
N THR A 230 4.17 1.91 -22.90
CA THR A 230 3.38 0.95 -23.68
C THR A 230 2.58 0.06 -22.73
N SER A 231 1.32 -0.15 -23.06
CA SER A 231 0.46 -1.07 -22.31
C SER A 231 0.90 -2.52 -22.53
N VAL A 232 0.86 -3.34 -21.48
CA VAL A 232 1.33 -4.74 -21.50
C VAL A 232 0.33 -5.69 -20.86
N LYS A 233 0.17 -6.87 -21.46
CA LYS A 233 -0.63 -7.94 -20.88
C LYS A 233 0.13 -8.62 -19.73
N MET A 234 -0.47 -8.69 -18.56
CA MET A 234 0.17 -9.21 -17.34
C MET A 234 -0.87 -9.83 -16.41
N ASP A 235 -0.50 -10.94 -15.78
CA ASP A 235 -1.30 -11.58 -14.74
C ASP A 235 -1.15 -10.82 -13.42
N ILE A 236 -2.22 -10.13 -13.03
CA ILE A 236 -2.30 -9.28 -11.84
C ILE A 236 -3.64 -9.54 -11.19
N GLU A 237 -3.62 -9.96 -9.94
CA GLU A 237 -4.85 -10.18 -9.18
C GLU A 237 -5.32 -8.85 -8.61
N VAL A 238 -6.53 -8.43 -8.98
CA VAL A 238 -7.16 -7.21 -8.46
C VAL A 238 -8.46 -7.62 -7.78
N ALA A 239 -8.66 -7.21 -6.54
CA ALA A 239 -9.89 -7.50 -5.79
C ALA A 239 -10.33 -6.26 -5.01
N MET A 240 -11.61 -5.88 -5.18
CA MET A 240 -12.24 -4.88 -4.35
C MET A 240 -12.89 -5.53 -3.13
N HIS A 241 -12.74 -4.87 -1.99
CA HIS A 241 -13.36 -5.26 -0.74
C HIS A 241 -14.13 -4.09 -0.12
N ARG A 242 -15.15 -4.41 0.67
CA ARG A 242 -16.01 -3.46 1.38
C ARG A 242 -16.05 -3.78 2.88
N SER A 243 -15.99 -2.74 3.71
CA SER A 243 -16.38 -2.77 5.11
C SER A 243 -17.65 -1.93 5.29
N SER A 244 -18.59 -2.39 6.11
CA SER A 244 -19.76 -1.59 6.53
C SER A 244 -19.40 -0.50 7.55
N ARG A 245 -18.15 -0.50 8.04
CA ARG A 245 -17.58 0.51 8.93
C ARG A 245 -16.56 1.38 8.20
N ALA A 246 -16.58 2.68 8.45
CA ALA A 246 -15.50 3.58 8.05
C ALA A 246 -14.19 3.24 8.80
N TYR A 247 -13.07 3.22 8.06
CA TYR A 247 -11.78 2.75 8.60
C TYR A 247 -11.25 3.60 9.77
N TYR A 248 -11.60 4.89 9.82
CA TYR A 248 -11.06 5.88 10.76
C TYR A 248 -11.79 5.98 12.10
N HIS A 249 -12.91 5.27 12.31
CA HIS A 249 -13.62 5.32 13.60
C HIS A 249 -12.81 4.69 14.75
N TYR A 250 -12.05 3.64 14.46
CA TYR A 250 -11.13 2.99 15.41
C TYR A 250 -9.89 2.49 14.65
N PRO A 251 -8.99 3.40 14.25
CA PRO A 251 -7.95 3.10 13.26
C PRO A 251 -6.82 2.20 13.81
N THR A 252 -6.75 2.01 15.13
CA THR A 252 -5.54 1.49 15.79
C THR A 252 -5.75 0.21 16.59
N ARG A 253 -7.01 -0.15 16.91
CA ARG A 253 -7.37 -1.44 17.50
C ARG A 253 -8.76 -1.84 17.00
N PRO A 254 -8.93 -3.09 16.51
CA PRO A 254 -10.26 -3.66 16.35
C PRO A 254 -10.95 -3.68 17.72
N GLU A 255 -12.14 -3.09 17.84
CA GLU A 255 -12.94 -3.27 19.04
C GLU A 255 -13.54 -4.67 19.03
N HIS A 256 -13.56 -5.34 20.18
CA HIS A 256 -14.04 -6.72 20.30
C HIS A 256 -15.49 -6.90 19.80
N GLY A 257 -16.30 -5.83 19.79
CA GLY A 257 -17.67 -5.80 19.25
C GLY A 257 -17.82 -5.14 17.88
N ASP A 258 -16.77 -4.53 17.35
CA ASP A 258 -16.80 -3.79 16.07
C ASP A 258 -15.43 -3.93 15.36
N PRO A 259 -15.10 -5.12 14.85
CA PRO A 259 -13.87 -5.33 14.10
C PRO A 259 -13.99 -4.73 12.69
N LEU A 260 -12.96 -4.00 12.25
CA LEU A 260 -12.84 -3.59 10.85
C LEU A 260 -12.66 -4.83 9.98
N LYS A 261 -13.70 -5.24 9.27
CA LYS A 261 -13.74 -6.42 8.41
C LYS A 261 -14.06 -6.01 6.99
N TYR A 262 -13.31 -6.59 6.06
CA TYR A 262 -13.49 -6.37 4.64
C TYR A 262 -13.96 -7.65 3.98
N ASP A 263 -15.15 -7.58 3.37
CA ASP A 263 -15.73 -8.64 2.57
C ASP A 263 -15.40 -8.40 1.09
N HIS A 264 -15.13 -9.48 0.35
CA HIS A 264 -14.93 -9.40 -1.10
C HIS A 264 -16.22 -8.94 -1.78
N VAL A 265 -16.11 -8.00 -2.72
CA VAL A 265 -17.26 -7.49 -3.49
C VAL A 265 -17.11 -7.64 -4.99
N ALA A 266 -15.89 -7.58 -5.52
CA ALA A 266 -15.66 -7.69 -6.96
C ALA A 266 -14.22 -8.13 -7.26
N THR A 267 -14.08 -8.98 -8.28
CA THR A 267 -12.79 -9.30 -8.88
C THR A 267 -12.56 -8.40 -10.08
N GLY A 268 -11.41 -7.74 -10.12
CA GLY A 268 -11.00 -6.90 -11.23
C GLY A 268 -10.56 -7.70 -12.44
N ARG A 269 -10.40 -7.02 -13.57
CA ARG A 269 -9.91 -7.62 -14.82
C ARG A 269 -8.96 -6.68 -15.54
N GLN A 270 -8.10 -7.26 -16.38
CA GLN A 270 -7.32 -6.45 -17.31
C GLN A 270 -8.24 -5.86 -18.37
N SER A 271 -7.98 -4.61 -18.75
CA SER A 271 -8.62 -3.98 -19.91
C SER A 271 -8.32 -4.77 -21.18
N SER A 272 -9.30 -4.85 -22.10
CA SER A 272 -9.10 -5.48 -23.42
C SER A 272 -8.14 -4.68 -24.32
N LEU A 273 -7.86 -3.44 -23.96
CA LEU A 273 -6.94 -2.54 -24.67
C LEU A 273 -5.48 -2.75 -24.27
N ALA A 274 -5.19 -3.71 -23.37
CA ALA A 274 -3.82 -4.08 -23.07
C ALA A 274 -3.10 -4.56 -24.33
N GLY A 275 -1.90 -4.01 -24.56
CA GLY A 275 -1.00 -4.43 -25.64
C GLY A 275 -0.58 -5.90 -25.56
N THR A 276 0.24 -6.32 -26.52
CA THR A 276 0.69 -7.70 -26.66
C THR A 276 1.43 -8.22 -25.41
N SER A 277 1.34 -9.53 -25.18
CA SER A 277 2.07 -10.20 -24.10
C SER A 277 3.58 -10.01 -24.30
N PHE A 278 4.26 -9.51 -23.27
CA PHE A 278 5.71 -9.57 -23.23
C PHE A 278 6.11 -11.06 -23.07
N ARG A 279 7.00 -11.56 -23.94
CA ARG A 279 7.65 -12.87 -23.80
C ARG A 279 9.07 -12.66 -23.33
#